data_AF-A0A369AFR7-F1
#
_entry.id   AF-A0A369AFR7-F1
#
_cell.length_a   1.000
_cell.length_b   1.000
_cell.length_c   1.000
_cell.angle_alpha   90.00
_cell.angle_beta   90.00
_cell.angle_gamma   90.00
#
_symmetry.space_group_name_H-M   'P 1'
#
loop_
_entity.id
_entity.type
_entity.pdbx_description
1 polymer ?
#
loop_
_entity_poly.entity_id
_entity_poly.type
_entity_poly.pdbx_seq_one_letter_code
_entity_poly.pdbx_strand_id
1 'polypeptide(L)'
;MIDFEALAARLWAAVAAVFFGVFCLSLATTAHARVFPECNPAAEAGKLYGAADADAWVKRICDAQESTYRTWEANLQKLDIGQQDLAMATNAGDWNAYRAKWAELLPILKEMEAAALASRNAVGAANILSLYRSDLGLFLQNAGLGTAANLDEFSARISGGLDGQRPAAAATAGVNVVQQSVTRGVEFVKGLAAAEGDKVLAEYRGQVEQRAETRREQLSGNTASGYFGGFARRITEVWGIFFFVLFVLMLGAVVVAVKRKQNPITLAGAASLAYLLPGSAMVLAFVLVPFLPSWAMIAATLVGTYAMYAQGGRICGALASRLGDGSTLGRRLRVLGAWLDNLRAGLRGEPGGAASIGAAAVQAASAPGAQPVTHGSARWGTVAEIRQAGHLVAPGKPAGFALGRVAGAPAGLDQRFRFTGHVVTVAPTGSGKGIGAVIPNLLDYPGSALVLDVKGENAAVTARARRELGHK
;
A
#
# COMPACT_ATOMS: atom_id res chain seq x y z
N MET A 1 -82.61 16.44 15.59
CA MET A 1 -82.29 15.16 16.24
C MET A 1 -81.05 14.62 15.55
N ILE A 2 -79.98 14.36 16.30
CA ILE A 2 -78.78 13.73 15.75
C ILE A 2 -79.15 12.27 15.47
N ASP A 3 -78.94 11.85 14.23
CA ASP A 3 -79.15 10.46 13.81
C ASP A 3 -78.02 9.60 14.41
N PHE A 4 -78.34 8.97 15.54
CA PHE A 4 -77.41 8.15 16.31
C PHE A 4 -76.98 6.90 15.54
N GLU A 5 -77.79 6.39 14.61
CA GLU A 5 -77.42 5.23 13.80
C GLU A 5 -76.35 5.62 12.78
N ALA A 6 -76.51 6.77 12.11
CA ALA A 6 -75.50 7.29 11.19
C ALA A 6 -74.17 7.61 11.90
N LEU A 7 -74.22 8.10 13.14
CA LEU A 7 -73.03 8.36 13.95
C LEU A 7 -72.32 7.05 14.37
N ALA A 8 -73.09 6.05 14.81
CA ALA A 8 -72.57 4.75 15.20
C ALA A 8 -71.93 4.00 14.03
N ALA A 9 -72.55 4.03 12.84
CA ALA A 9 -72.01 3.41 11.64
C ALA A 9 -70.66 4.03 11.21
N ARG A 10 -70.54 5.36 11.31
CA ARG A 10 -69.28 6.08 10.99
C ARG A 10 -68.18 5.81 12.01
N LEU A 11 -68.52 5.74 13.29
CA LEU A 11 -67.59 5.34 14.36
C LEU A 11 -67.10 3.90 14.16
N TRP A 12 -68.00 2.98 13.82
CA TRP A 12 -67.64 1.59 13.56
C TRP A 12 -66.74 1.44 12.33
N ALA A 13 -67.04 2.16 11.24
CA ALA A 13 -66.20 2.18 10.05
C ALA A 13 -64.81 2.75 10.34
N ALA A 14 -64.71 3.80 11.16
CA ALA A 14 -63.42 4.37 11.57
C ALA A 14 -62.61 3.40 12.44
N VAL A 15 -63.26 2.70 13.38
CA VAL A 15 -62.62 1.68 14.21
C VAL A 15 -62.11 0.53 13.35
N ALA A 16 -62.94 0.01 12.42
CA ALA A 16 -62.55 -1.05 11.51
C ALA A 16 -61.38 -0.63 10.59
N ALA A 17 -61.38 0.61 10.09
CA ALA A 17 -60.30 1.15 9.27
C ALA A 17 -58.98 1.29 10.05
N VAL A 18 -59.04 1.68 11.32
CA VAL A 18 -57.86 1.73 12.20
C VAL A 18 -57.32 0.33 12.47
N PHE A 19 -58.17 -0.64 12.80
CA PHE A 19 -57.74 -2.03 13.02
C PHE A 19 -57.17 -2.67 11.74
N PHE A 20 -57.79 -2.42 10.59
CA PHE A 20 -57.27 -2.88 9.30
C PHE A 20 -55.95 -2.20 8.93
N GLY A 21 -55.82 -0.90 9.19
CA GLY A 21 -54.57 -0.16 9.01
C GLY A 21 -53.45 -0.67 9.91
N VAL A 22 -53.73 -0.96 11.19
CA VAL A 22 -52.77 -1.55 12.13
C VAL A 22 -52.41 -2.98 11.71
N PHE A 23 -53.35 -3.78 11.22
CA PHE A 23 -53.09 -5.10 10.68
C PHE A 23 -52.17 -5.04 9.45
N CYS A 24 -52.47 -4.17 8.48
CA CYS A 24 -51.63 -3.94 7.30
C CYS A 24 -50.23 -3.40 7.66
N LEU A 25 -50.14 -2.49 8.65
CA LEU A 25 -48.85 -1.99 9.14
C LEU A 25 -48.06 -3.07 9.89
N SER A 26 -48.73 -3.99 10.61
CA SER A 26 -48.07 -5.13 11.25
C SER A 26 -47.49 -6.12 10.24
N LEU A 27 -48.16 -6.28 9.08
CA LEU A 27 -47.64 -7.05 7.94
C LEU A 27 -46.49 -6.34 7.22
N ALA A 28 -46.45 -4.99 7.24
CA ALA A 28 -45.39 -4.21 6.62
C ALA A 28 -44.06 -4.20 7.41
N THR A 29 -44.10 -4.50 8.71
CA THR A 29 -42.89 -4.54 9.56
C THR A 29 -42.14 -5.87 9.58
N THR A 30 -42.57 -6.89 8.83
CA THR A 30 -41.68 -8.03 8.53
C THR A 30 -40.74 -7.68 7.39
N ALA A 31 -39.95 -6.61 7.55
CA ALA A 31 -38.66 -6.56 6.88
C ALA A 31 -37.88 -7.75 7.45
N HIS A 32 -37.78 -8.83 6.68
CA HIS A 32 -37.04 -10.04 7.07
C HIS A 32 -35.68 -9.60 7.64
N ALA A 33 -35.50 -9.76 8.95
CA ALA A 33 -34.17 -9.66 9.53
C ALA A 33 -33.31 -10.66 8.78
N ARG A 34 -32.25 -10.20 8.11
CA ARG A 34 -31.35 -11.09 7.36
C ARG A 34 -30.92 -12.22 8.28
N VAL A 35 -31.02 -13.45 7.79
CA VAL A 35 -30.68 -14.65 8.56
C VAL A 35 -29.17 -14.64 8.90
N PHE A 36 -28.39 -14.01 8.03
CA PHE A 36 -26.93 -13.91 8.15
C PHE A 36 -26.47 -12.47 8.39
N PRO A 37 -25.42 -12.29 9.22
CA PRO A 37 -24.82 -10.97 9.43
C PRO A 37 -24.08 -10.50 8.18
N GLU A 38 -24.06 -9.19 7.96
CA GLU A 38 -23.19 -8.59 6.95
C GLU A 38 -21.71 -8.82 7.29
N CYS A 39 -20.87 -8.90 6.25
CA CYS A 39 -19.43 -8.87 6.43
C CYS A 39 -19.02 -7.64 7.23
N ASN A 40 -18.10 -7.78 8.19
CA ASN A 40 -17.51 -6.68 8.92
C ASN A 40 -16.15 -6.30 8.29
N PRO A 41 -16.08 -5.22 7.47
CA PRO A 41 -14.86 -4.88 6.76
C PRO A 41 -13.71 -4.52 7.71
N ALA A 42 -14.02 -3.94 8.88
CA ALA A 42 -13.01 -3.56 9.86
C ALA A 42 -12.35 -4.78 10.52
N ALA A 43 -13.14 -5.83 10.81
CA ALA A 43 -12.61 -7.08 11.35
C ALA A 43 -11.72 -7.79 10.32
N GLU A 44 -12.11 -7.80 9.05
CA GLU A 44 -11.32 -8.41 7.98
C GLU A 44 -10.06 -7.59 7.64
N ALA A 45 -10.14 -6.25 7.69
CA ALA A 45 -8.98 -5.37 7.51
C ALA A 45 -7.88 -5.64 8.54
N GLY A 46 -8.25 -5.99 9.79
CA GLY A 46 -7.31 -6.38 10.83
C GLY A 46 -6.43 -7.59 10.45
N LYS A 47 -6.92 -8.48 9.58
CA LYS A 47 -6.17 -9.66 9.10
C LYS A 47 -5.15 -9.31 8.01
N LEU A 48 -5.22 -8.12 7.43
CA LEU A 48 -4.44 -7.66 6.27
C LEU A 48 -3.47 -6.51 6.63
N TYR A 49 -3.01 -6.46 7.89
CA TYR A 49 -2.11 -5.41 8.36
C TYR A 49 -0.83 -5.32 7.52
N GLY A 50 -0.55 -4.13 6.98
CA GLY A 50 0.63 -3.86 6.14
C GLY A 50 0.45 -4.14 4.64
N ALA A 51 -0.75 -4.55 4.20
CA ALA A 51 -1.07 -4.61 2.78
C ALA A 51 -1.20 -3.20 2.19
N ALA A 52 -0.59 -2.95 1.02
CA ALA A 52 -0.71 -1.68 0.31
C ALA A 52 -2.11 -1.48 -0.32
N ASP A 53 -2.81 -2.58 -0.56
CA ASP A 53 -4.12 -2.70 -1.22
C ASP A 53 -5.15 -3.38 -0.31
N ALA A 54 -5.05 -3.18 1.02
CA ALA A 54 -5.88 -3.83 2.02
C ALA A 54 -7.39 -3.74 1.69
N ASP A 55 -7.88 -2.57 1.29
CA ASP A 55 -9.30 -2.34 1.00
C ASP A 55 -9.81 -3.22 -0.16
N ALA A 56 -8.98 -3.44 -1.19
CA ALA A 56 -9.34 -4.28 -2.32
C ALA A 56 -9.45 -5.75 -1.90
N TRP A 57 -8.55 -6.21 -1.04
CA TRP A 57 -8.59 -7.56 -0.49
C TRP A 57 -9.75 -7.76 0.48
N VAL A 58 -10.01 -6.80 1.36
CA VAL A 58 -11.17 -6.81 2.27
C VAL A 58 -12.46 -6.91 1.47
N LYS A 59 -12.58 -6.13 0.39
CA LYS A 59 -13.74 -6.21 -0.49
C LYS A 59 -13.91 -7.61 -1.09
N ARG A 60 -12.83 -8.21 -1.61
CA ARG A 60 -12.87 -9.59 -2.15
C ARG A 60 -13.30 -10.62 -1.11
N ILE A 61 -12.82 -10.50 0.13
CA ILE A 61 -13.20 -11.37 1.25
C ILE A 61 -14.70 -11.21 1.55
N CYS A 62 -15.17 -9.97 1.69
CA CYS A 62 -16.57 -9.70 1.96
C CYS A 62 -17.50 -10.16 0.83
N ASP A 63 -17.10 -9.95 -0.43
CA ASP A 63 -17.86 -10.40 -1.60
C ASP A 63 -17.97 -11.94 -1.62
N ALA A 64 -16.90 -12.66 -1.24
CA ALA A 64 -16.92 -14.12 -1.13
C ALA A 64 -17.86 -14.62 -0.01
N GLN A 65 -17.79 -14.00 1.17
CA GLN A 65 -18.68 -14.31 2.30
C GLN A 65 -20.14 -14.04 1.95
N GLU A 66 -20.43 -12.85 1.41
CA GLU A 66 -21.78 -12.41 1.06
C GLU A 66 -22.39 -13.25 -0.06
N SER A 67 -21.60 -13.67 -1.07
CA SER A 67 -22.12 -14.56 -2.11
C SER A 67 -22.53 -15.92 -1.53
N THR A 68 -21.76 -16.44 -0.57
CA THR A 68 -22.09 -17.68 0.15
C THR A 68 -23.39 -17.54 0.93
N TYR A 69 -23.55 -16.42 1.66
CA TYR A 69 -24.78 -16.14 2.40
C TYR A 69 -26.01 -16.08 1.49
N ARG A 70 -25.92 -15.37 0.37
CA ARG A 70 -27.05 -15.24 -0.56
C ARG A 70 -27.49 -16.57 -1.15
N THR A 71 -26.54 -17.41 -1.55
CA THR A 71 -26.86 -18.74 -2.10
C THR A 71 -27.54 -19.62 -1.06
N TRP A 72 -27.01 -19.65 0.16
CA TRP A 72 -27.51 -20.55 1.19
C TRP A 72 -28.76 -20.03 1.91
N GLU A 73 -28.97 -18.71 2.01
CA GLU A 73 -30.21 -18.13 2.52
C GLU A 73 -31.41 -18.57 1.68
N ALA A 74 -31.28 -18.54 0.35
CA ALA A 74 -32.33 -19.04 -0.55
C ALA A 74 -32.58 -20.54 -0.37
N ASN A 75 -31.53 -21.35 -0.19
CA ASN A 75 -31.66 -22.78 0.03
C ASN A 75 -32.30 -23.12 1.39
N LEU A 76 -31.90 -22.45 2.47
CA LEU A 76 -32.49 -22.64 3.79
C LEU A 76 -33.95 -22.18 3.83
N GLN A 77 -34.29 -21.09 3.16
CA GLN A 77 -35.68 -20.63 3.05
C GLN A 77 -36.56 -21.65 2.31
N LYS A 78 -36.05 -22.26 1.23
CA LYS A 78 -36.76 -23.36 0.54
C LYS A 78 -36.97 -24.57 1.43
N LEU A 79 -35.98 -24.92 2.24
CA LEU A 79 -36.10 -26.03 3.21
C LEU A 79 -37.09 -25.70 4.33
N ASP A 80 -37.11 -24.46 4.83
CA ASP A 80 -38.03 -24.04 5.89
C ASP A 80 -39.50 -24.05 5.41
N ILE A 81 -39.78 -23.44 4.26
CA ILE A 81 -41.11 -23.48 3.63
C ILE A 81 -41.46 -24.93 3.29
N GLY A 82 -40.51 -25.68 2.72
CA GLY A 82 -40.71 -27.07 2.36
C GLY A 82 -40.99 -27.98 3.55
N GLN A 83 -40.40 -27.71 4.70
CA GLN A 83 -40.68 -28.42 5.95
C GLN A 83 -42.13 -28.20 6.38
N GLN A 84 -42.63 -26.97 6.28
CA GLN A 84 -44.02 -26.64 6.60
C GLN A 84 -44.98 -27.35 5.64
N ASP A 85 -44.68 -27.35 4.34
CA ASP A 85 -45.45 -28.07 3.32
C ASP A 85 -45.48 -29.59 3.59
N LEU A 86 -44.34 -30.19 3.94
CA LEU A 86 -44.26 -31.61 4.32
C LEU A 86 -45.09 -31.90 5.57
N ALA A 87 -45.06 -31.02 6.58
CA ALA A 87 -45.85 -31.15 7.79
C ALA A 87 -47.35 -31.04 7.51
N MET A 88 -47.77 -30.10 6.65
CA MET A 88 -49.16 -29.96 6.22
C MET A 88 -49.64 -31.20 5.47
N ALA A 89 -48.87 -31.70 4.50
CA ALA A 89 -49.19 -32.93 3.78
C ALA A 89 -49.27 -34.15 4.72
N THR A 90 -48.37 -34.22 5.71
CA THR A 90 -48.38 -35.26 6.74
C THR A 90 -49.66 -35.24 7.57
N ASN A 91 -50.06 -34.06 8.04
CA ASN A 91 -51.29 -33.88 8.84
C ASN A 91 -52.56 -34.15 8.02
N ALA A 92 -52.55 -33.83 6.73
CA ALA A 92 -53.66 -34.09 5.81
C ALA A 92 -53.72 -35.56 5.34
N GLY A 93 -52.65 -36.35 5.55
CA GLY A 93 -52.54 -37.70 4.99
C GLY A 93 -52.35 -37.73 3.47
N ASP A 94 -51.91 -36.63 2.85
CA ASP A 94 -51.67 -36.54 1.41
C ASP A 94 -50.24 -36.97 1.06
N TRP A 95 -50.07 -38.28 0.83
CA TRP A 95 -48.76 -38.87 0.54
C TRP A 95 -48.23 -38.55 -0.86
N ASN A 96 -49.10 -38.14 -1.78
CA ASN A 96 -48.67 -37.72 -3.11
C ASN A 96 -48.05 -36.31 -3.06
N ALA A 97 -48.73 -35.38 -2.36
CA ALA A 97 -48.17 -34.06 -2.10
C ALA A 97 -46.86 -34.16 -1.29
N TYR A 98 -46.82 -35.03 -0.28
CA TYR A 98 -45.59 -35.29 0.49
C TYR A 98 -44.44 -35.75 -0.42
N ARG A 99 -44.66 -36.76 -1.28
CA ARG A 99 -43.62 -37.29 -2.18
C ARG A 99 -43.12 -36.25 -3.17
N ALA A 100 -44.04 -35.46 -3.76
CA ALA A 100 -43.69 -34.38 -4.67
C ALA A 100 -42.80 -33.33 -3.96
N LYS A 101 -43.19 -32.92 -2.75
CA LYS A 101 -42.41 -31.94 -1.99
C LYS A 101 -41.07 -32.51 -1.52
N TRP A 102 -41.02 -33.75 -1.07
CA TRP A 102 -39.78 -34.41 -0.68
C TRP A 102 -38.78 -34.50 -1.84
N ALA A 103 -39.25 -34.81 -3.06
CA ALA A 103 -38.43 -34.84 -4.25
C ALA A 103 -37.84 -33.46 -4.62
N GLU A 104 -38.54 -32.37 -4.29
CA GLU A 104 -38.05 -31.00 -4.46
C GLU A 104 -36.93 -30.66 -3.45
N LEU A 105 -37.04 -31.13 -2.20
CA LEU A 105 -36.10 -30.79 -1.14
C LEU A 105 -34.85 -31.68 -1.10
N LEU A 106 -34.96 -32.94 -1.51
CA LEU A 106 -33.86 -33.91 -1.46
C LEU A 106 -32.57 -33.41 -2.15
N PRO A 107 -32.61 -32.79 -3.34
CA PRO A 107 -31.42 -32.21 -3.97
C PRO A 107 -30.72 -31.15 -3.11
N ILE A 108 -31.47 -30.31 -2.40
CA ILE A 108 -30.92 -29.25 -1.53
C ILE A 108 -30.25 -29.86 -0.31
N LEU A 109 -30.84 -30.91 0.28
CA LEU A 109 -30.22 -31.65 1.38
C LEU A 109 -28.90 -32.31 0.96
N LYS A 110 -28.86 -32.89 -0.24
CA LYS A 110 -27.66 -33.48 -0.82
C LYS A 110 -26.58 -32.43 -1.12
N GLU A 111 -26.97 -31.27 -1.63
CA GLU A 111 -26.04 -30.14 -1.83
C GLU A 111 -25.41 -29.71 -0.50
N MET A 112 -26.20 -29.70 0.59
CA MET A 112 -25.71 -29.38 1.93
C MET A 112 -24.73 -30.43 2.48
N GLU A 113 -25.00 -31.72 2.25
CA GLU A 113 -24.04 -32.79 2.57
C GLU A 113 -22.73 -32.61 1.78
N ALA A 114 -22.83 -32.37 0.47
CA ALA A 114 -21.67 -32.19 -0.40
C ALA A 114 -20.83 -30.98 0.01
N ALA A 115 -21.46 -29.85 0.34
CA ALA A 115 -20.78 -28.66 0.83
C ALA A 115 -20.09 -28.91 2.18
N ALA A 116 -20.73 -29.63 3.10
CA ALA A 116 -20.13 -30.00 4.38
C ALA A 116 -18.95 -30.97 4.21
N LEU A 117 -18.98 -31.84 3.20
CA LEU A 117 -17.86 -32.71 2.86
C LEU A 117 -16.69 -31.99 2.20
N ALA A 118 -16.95 -30.97 1.38
CA ALA A 118 -15.92 -30.14 0.77
C ALA A 118 -15.23 -29.24 1.81
N SER A 119 -15.99 -28.77 2.80
CA SER A 119 -15.55 -27.83 3.83
C SER A 119 -15.59 -28.45 5.22
N ARG A 120 -14.98 -29.63 5.42
CA ARG A 120 -15.04 -30.39 6.69
C ARG A 120 -14.55 -29.62 7.92
N ASN A 121 -13.63 -28.68 7.71
CA ASN A 121 -13.04 -27.87 8.78
C ASN A 121 -13.86 -26.60 9.05
N ALA A 122 -14.89 -26.31 8.25
CA ALA A 122 -15.79 -25.19 8.52
C ALA A 122 -16.62 -25.46 9.78
N VAL A 123 -16.83 -24.40 10.56
CA VAL A 123 -17.71 -24.45 11.74
C VAL A 123 -19.10 -24.94 11.32
N GLY A 124 -19.69 -25.85 12.09
CA GLY A 124 -21.00 -26.45 11.81
C GLY A 124 -21.01 -27.59 10.77
N ALA A 125 -19.94 -27.81 10.00
CA ALA A 125 -19.90 -28.88 9.00
C ALA A 125 -20.05 -30.27 9.64
N ALA A 126 -19.39 -30.51 10.78
CA ALA A 126 -19.52 -31.76 11.53
C ALA A 126 -20.97 -32.04 11.98
N ASN A 127 -21.72 -31.00 12.36
CA ASN A 127 -23.12 -31.14 12.82
C ASN A 127 -24.06 -31.53 11.67
N ILE A 128 -23.80 -31.05 10.45
CA ILE A 128 -24.51 -31.44 9.23
C ILE A 128 -24.15 -32.88 8.82
N LEU A 129 -22.87 -33.23 8.85
CA LEU A 129 -22.44 -34.59 8.50
C LEU A 129 -22.95 -35.64 9.50
N SER A 130 -23.04 -35.28 10.78
CA SER A 130 -23.68 -36.11 11.80
C SER A 130 -25.18 -36.27 11.52
N LEU A 131 -25.87 -35.18 11.18
CA LEU A 131 -27.30 -35.21 10.84
C LEU A 131 -27.60 -36.19 9.70
N TYR A 132 -26.83 -36.14 8.61
CA TYR A 132 -27.04 -36.95 7.41
C TYR A 132 -26.42 -38.35 7.45
N ARG A 133 -25.92 -38.77 8.62
CA ARG A 133 -25.34 -40.11 8.81
C ARG A 133 -25.82 -40.75 10.09
N SER A 134 -25.30 -40.33 11.24
CA SER A 134 -25.60 -40.95 12.53
C SER A 134 -27.06 -40.72 12.94
N ASP A 135 -27.58 -39.52 12.70
CA ASP A 135 -28.86 -39.11 13.28
C ASP A 135 -30.05 -39.62 12.45
N LEU A 136 -29.85 -39.92 11.15
CA LEU A 136 -30.88 -40.49 10.28
C LEU A 136 -31.48 -41.77 10.85
N GLY A 137 -30.64 -42.63 11.43
CA GLY A 137 -31.08 -43.86 12.07
C GLY A 137 -32.03 -43.60 13.25
N LEU A 138 -31.80 -42.55 14.04
CA LEU A 138 -32.66 -42.21 15.18
C LEU A 138 -34.07 -41.81 14.72
N PHE A 139 -34.16 -41.03 13.64
CA PHE A 139 -35.46 -40.62 13.09
C PHE A 139 -36.24 -41.82 12.49
N LEU A 140 -35.56 -42.74 11.82
CA LEU A 140 -36.19 -43.94 11.26
C LEU A 140 -36.58 -44.97 12.32
N GLN A 141 -35.78 -45.14 13.37
CA GLN A 141 -36.07 -46.07 14.47
C GLN A 141 -37.38 -45.69 15.18
N ASN A 142 -37.60 -44.39 15.43
CA ASN A 142 -38.85 -43.90 16.00
C ASN A 142 -40.08 -44.19 15.12
N ALA A 143 -39.87 -44.36 13.81
CA ALA A 143 -40.90 -44.73 12.84
C ALA A 143 -41.01 -46.25 12.60
N GLY A 144 -40.12 -47.07 13.18
CA GLY A 144 -40.06 -48.51 12.94
C GLY A 144 -39.48 -48.91 11.59
N LEU A 145 -38.68 -48.04 10.95
CA LEU A 145 -38.17 -48.22 9.58
C LEU A 145 -36.69 -48.68 9.54
N GLY A 146 -36.13 -49.08 10.66
CA GLY A 146 -34.73 -49.50 10.77
C GLY A 146 -33.76 -48.32 10.79
N THR A 147 -32.62 -48.45 10.11
CA THR A 147 -31.57 -47.42 10.03
C THR A 147 -31.26 -47.07 8.58
N ALA A 148 -30.60 -45.93 8.36
CA ALA A 148 -30.08 -45.53 7.06
C ALA A 148 -28.65 -45.00 7.22
N ALA A 149 -27.77 -45.36 6.30
CA ALA A 149 -26.37 -44.91 6.31
C ALA A 149 -26.17 -43.54 5.63
N ASN A 150 -27.12 -43.12 4.79
CA ASN A 150 -27.06 -41.88 4.02
C ASN A 150 -28.47 -41.40 3.63
N LEU A 151 -28.54 -40.20 3.05
CA LEU A 151 -29.80 -39.56 2.63
C LEU A 151 -30.59 -40.36 1.58
N ASP A 152 -29.91 -41.10 0.69
CA ASP A 152 -30.57 -41.90 -0.34
C ASP A 152 -31.30 -43.10 0.26
N GLU A 153 -30.62 -43.84 1.13
CA GLU A 153 -31.25 -44.94 1.87
C GLU A 153 -32.39 -44.39 2.75
N PHE A 154 -32.17 -43.27 3.43
CA PHE A 154 -33.20 -42.64 4.26
C PHE A 154 -34.45 -42.26 3.45
N SER A 155 -34.25 -41.65 2.28
CA SER A 155 -35.33 -41.29 1.35
C SER A 155 -36.11 -42.53 0.88
N ALA A 156 -35.40 -43.62 0.56
CA ALA A 156 -36.03 -44.88 0.16
C ALA A 156 -36.86 -45.50 1.30
N ARG A 157 -36.34 -45.48 2.54
CA ARG A 157 -37.02 -46.01 3.73
C ARG A 157 -38.30 -45.24 4.04
N ILE A 158 -38.26 -43.91 4.00
CA ILE A 158 -39.47 -43.09 4.21
C ILE A 158 -40.48 -43.37 3.10
N SER A 159 -40.04 -43.36 1.85
CA SER A 159 -40.94 -43.58 0.70
C SER A 159 -41.67 -44.92 0.79
N GLY A 160 -40.97 -46.00 1.17
CA GLY A 160 -41.60 -47.29 1.42
C GLY A 160 -42.48 -47.31 2.68
N GLY A 161 -42.12 -46.55 3.71
CA GLY A 161 -42.91 -46.39 4.93
C GLY A 161 -44.25 -45.67 4.72
N LEU A 162 -44.33 -44.77 3.74
CA LEU A 162 -45.57 -44.07 3.34
C LEU A 162 -46.63 -45.02 2.75
N ASP A 163 -46.21 -46.17 2.21
CA ASP A 163 -47.13 -47.19 1.69
C ASP A 163 -47.35 -48.33 2.70
N GLY A 164 -46.78 -48.20 3.91
CA GLY A 164 -46.79 -49.20 4.96
C GLY A 164 -47.87 -49.00 6.04
N GLN A 165 -47.70 -49.68 7.18
CA GLN A 165 -48.68 -49.65 8.28
C GLN A 165 -48.69 -48.34 9.08
N ARG A 166 -47.60 -47.55 9.04
CA ARG A 166 -47.45 -46.31 9.84
C ARG A 166 -46.94 -45.14 9.00
N PRO A 167 -47.69 -44.71 7.97
CA PRO A 167 -47.23 -43.71 7.00
C PRO A 167 -46.96 -42.34 7.63
N ALA A 168 -47.78 -41.91 8.60
CA ALA A 168 -47.56 -40.65 9.32
C ALA A 168 -46.24 -40.62 10.11
N ALA A 169 -45.81 -41.76 10.67
CA ALA A 169 -44.54 -41.85 11.39
C ALA A 169 -43.34 -41.75 10.43
N ALA A 170 -43.44 -42.39 9.26
CA ALA A 170 -42.45 -42.27 8.19
C ALA A 170 -42.32 -40.82 7.70
N ALA A 171 -43.46 -40.17 7.44
CA ALA A 171 -43.50 -38.77 6.99
C ALA A 171 -42.91 -37.81 8.04
N THR A 172 -43.23 -38.02 9.32
CA THR A 172 -42.70 -37.21 10.43
C THR A 172 -41.16 -37.31 10.53
N ALA A 173 -40.57 -38.48 10.23
CA ALA A 173 -39.11 -38.62 10.19
C ALA A 173 -38.47 -37.70 9.15
N GLY A 174 -39.07 -37.57 7.96
CA GLY A 174 -38.59 -36.66 6.92
C GLY A 174 -38.76 -35.20 7.30
N VAL A 175 -39.90 -34.82 7.88
CA VAL A 175 -40.12 -33.46 8.43
C VAL A 175 -39.03 -33.09 9.43
N ASN A 176 -38.71 -33.98 10.37
CA ASN A 176 -37.68 -33.75 11.39
C ASN A 176 -36.29 -33.56 10.80
N VAL A 177 -35.92 -34.35 9.78
CA VAL A 177 -34.61 -34.17 9.11
C VAL A 177 -34.52 -32.81 8.45
N VAL A 178 -35.54 -32.38 7.69
CA VAL A 178 -35.54 -31.06 7.05
C VAL A 178 -35.49 -29.94 8.09
N GLN A 179 -36.23 -30.06 9.19
CA GLN A 179 -36.22 -29.07 10.28
C GLN A 179 -34.82 -28.94 10.92
N GLN A 180 -34.16 -30.08 11.18
CA GLN A 180 -32.81 -30.09 11.73
C GLN A 180 -31.78 -29.56 10.71
N SER A 181 -31.98 -29.80 9.43
CA SER A 181 -31.16 -29.23 8.35
C SER A 181 -31.24 -27.72 8.31
N VAL A 182 -32.43 -27.14 8.48
CA VAL A 182 -32.59 -25.67 8.57
C VAL A 182 -31.87 -25.14 9.82
N THR A 183 -32.12 -25.76 10.97
CA THR A 183 -31.60 -25.29 12.27
C THR A 183 -30.07 -25.35 12.33
N ARG A 184 -29.48 -26.51 11.99
CA ARG A 184 -28.02 -26.70 11.99
C ARG A 184 -27.35 -26.02 10.80
N GLY A 185 -28.11 -25.82 9.71
CA GLY A 185 -27.66 -25.17 8.48
C GLY A 185 -27.22 -23.73 8.70
N VAL A 186 -27.88 -22.97 9.60
CA VAL A 186 -27.50 -21.57 9.86
C VAL A 186 -26.07 -21.45 10.38
N GLU A 187 -25.67 -22.29 11.34
CA GLU A 187 -24.29 -22.26 11.87
C GLU A 187 -23.30 -22.76 10.82
N PHE A 188 -23.65 -23.82 10.10
CA PHE A 188 -22.83 -24.35 9.00
C PHE A 188 -22.56 -23.30 7.92
N VAL A 189 -23.57 -22.55 7.50
CA VAL A 189 -23.44 -21.53 6.45
C VAL A 189 -22.56 -20.36 6.92
N LYS A 190 -22.62 -19.96 8.20
CA LYS A 190 -21.67 -19.00 8.79
C LYS A 190 -20.23 -19.52 8.72
N GLY A 191 -20.02 -20.79 9.07
CA GLY A 191 -18.71 -21.42 8.95
C GLY A 191 -18.23 -21.53 7.50
N LEU A 192 -19.12 -21.83 6.56
CA LEU A 192 -18.82 -21.95 5.15
C LEU A 192 -18.42 -20.60 4.54
N ALA A 193 -19.16 -19.52 4.84
CA ALA A 193 -18.82 -18.17 4.39
C ALA A 193 -17.45 -17.75 4.92
N ALA A 194 -17.16 -18.00 6.21
CA ALA A 194 -15.84 -17.74 6.78
C ALA A 194 -14.73 -18.52 6.05
N ALA A 195 -14.96 -19.80 5.74
CA ALA A 195 -14.01 -20.62 5.00
C ALA A 195 -13.75 -20.10 3.57
N GLU A 196 -14.76 -19.59 2.86
CA GLU A 196 -14.55 -18.96 1.55
C GLU A 196 -13.75 -17.65 1.65
N GLY A 197 -13.99 -16.85 2.69
CA GLY A 197 -13.17 -15.66 2.98
C GLY A 197 -11.70 -16.02 3.26
N ASP A 198 -11.46 -17.10 4.01
CA ASP A 198 -10.11 -17.57 4.33
C ASP A 198 -9.33 -18.07 3.10
N LYS A 199 -10.00 -18.57 2.05
CA LYS A 199 -9.34 -18.90 0.78
C LYS A 199 -8.75 -17.65 0.11
N VAL A 200 -9.49 -16.55 0.11
CA VAL A 200 -9.00 -15.26 -0.42
C VAL A 200 -7.83 -14.76 0.42
N LEU A 201 -7.87 -14.93 1.74
CA LEU A 201 -6.76 -14.58 2.62
C LEU A 201 -5.52 -15.46 2.38
N ALA A 202 -5.70 -16.75 2.07
CA ALA A 202 -4.62 -17.65 1.69
C ALA A 202 -3.97 -17.24 0.36
N GLU A 203 -4.76 -16.80 -0.62
CA GLU A 203 -4.24 -16.22 -1.88
C GLU A 203 -3.37 -15.00 -1.60
N TYR A 204 -3.82 -14.08 -0.76
CA TYR A 204 -3.04 -12.92 -0.35
C TYR A 204 -1.70 -13.32 0.32
N ARG A 205 -1.75 -14.25 1.29
CA ARG A 205 -0.54 -14.74 1.97
C ARG A 205 0.46 -15.37 0.99
N GLY A 206 -0.03 -16.16 0.04
CA GLY A 206 0.81 -16.72 -1.02
C GLY A 206 1.49 -15.65 -1.88
N GLN A 207 0.78 -14.57 -2.23
CA GLN A 207 1.41 -13.44 -2.95
C GLN A 207 2.46 -12.72 -2.10
N VAL A 208 2.24 -12.57 -0.80
CA VAL A 208 3.22 -11.95 0.11
C VAL A 208 4.47 -12.80 0.23
N GLU A 209 4.32 -14.12 0.37
CA GLU A 209 5.44 -15.07 0.42
C GLU A 209 6.26 -15.03 -0.88
N GLN A 210 5.61 -15.09 -2.04
CA GLN A 210 6.30 -14.98 -3.35
C GLN A 210 7.06 -13.67 -3.51
N ARG A 211 6.46 -12.54 -3.11
CA ARG A 211 7.13 -11.23 -3.11
C ARG A 211 8.33 -11.21 -2.16
N ALA A 212 8.21 -11.84 -0.99
CA ALA A 212 9.30 -11.95 -0.02
C ALA A 212 10.45 -12.82 -0.55
N GLU A 213 10.15 -13.94 -1.20
CA GLU A 213 11.14 -14.80 -1.84
C GLU A 213 11.87 -14.08 -2.99
N THR A 214 11.11 -13.43 -3.87
CA THR A 214 11.68 -12.63 -4.97
C THR A 214 12.58 -11.52 -4.42
N ARG A 215 12.15 -10.84 -3.35
CA ARG A 215 12.97 -9.83 -2.68
C ARG A 215 14.24 -10.43 -2.08
N ARG A 216 14.17 -11.60 -1.43
CA ARG A 216 15.35 -12.29 -0.88
C ARG A 216 16.32 -12.71 -1.98
N GLU A 217 15.83 -13.20 -3.11
CA GLU A 217 16.65 -13.54 -4.27
C GLU A 217 17.37 -12.29 -4.82
N GLN A 218 16.63 -11.19 -4.99
CA GLN A 218 17.19 -9.90 -5.42
C GLN A 218 18.23 -9.34 -4.44
N LEU A 219 18.04 -9.50 -3.14
CA LEU A 219 18.99 -9.01 -2.13
C LEU A 219 20.22 -9.90 -2.00
N SER A 220 20.07 -11.22 -2.04
CA SER A 220 21.19 -12.16 -1.94
C SER A 220 22.03 -12.22 -3.21
N GLY A 221 21.42 -12.03 -4.38
CA GLY A 221 22.12 -12.07 -5.67
C GLY A 221 22.79 -13.42 -5.97
N ASN A 222 22.31 -14.51 -5.34
CA ASN A 222 22.87 -15.86 -5.50
C ASN A 222 22.60 -16.46 -6.89
N THR A 223 21.67 -15.89 -7.65
CA THR A 223 21.36 -16.26 -9.04
C THR A 223 21.74 -15.11 -9.98
N ALA A 224 21.99 -15.40 -11.26
CA ALA A 224 22.27 -14.36 -12.24
C ALA A 224 21.10 -13.37 -12.38
N SER A 225 19.86 -13.88 -12.36
CA SER A 225 18.64 -13.07 -12.37
C SER A 225 18.54 -12.17 -11.13
N GLY A 226 18.75 -12.71 -9.94
CA GLY A 226 18.74 -11.95 -8.69
C GLY A 226 19.87 -10.93 -8.59
N TYR A 227 21.06 -11.26 -9.11
CA TYR A 227 22.20 -10.34 -9.13
C TYR A 227 21.88 -9.11 -9.99
N PHE A 228 21.50 -9.27 -11.25
CA PHE A 228 21.23 -8.12 -12.13
C PHE A 228 19.88 -7.46 -11.83
N GLY A 229 18.82 -8.25 -11.65
CA GLY A 229 17.48 -7.75 -11.35
C GLY A 229 17.36 -7.07 -9.98
N GLY A 230 18.20 -7.45 -9.02
CA GLY A 230 18.24 -6.83 -7.68
C GLY A 230 19.16 -5.62 -7.56
N PHE A 231 19.93 -5.25 -8.59
CA PHE A 231 20.95 -4.21 -8.49
C PHE A 231 20.39 -2.85 -8.03
N ALA A 232 19.34 -2.35 -8.68
CA ALA A 232 18.71 -1.09 -8.32
C ALA A 232 18.10 -1.14 -6.90
N ARG A 233 17.53 -2.28 -6.53
CA ARG A 233 16.96 -2.52 -5.20
C ARG A 233 18.03 -2.46 -4.11
N ARG A 234 19.19 -3.09 -4.33
CA ARG A 234 20.30 -3.04 -3.37
C ARG A 234 20.83 -1.61 -3.19
N ILE A 235 20.89 -0.82 -4.26
CA ILE A 235 21.28 0.60 -4.18
C ILE A 235 20.29 1.39 -3.32
N THR A 236 18.97 1.21 -3.50
CA THR A 236 18.00 2.00 -2.74
C THR A 236 17.92 1.57 -1.28
N GLU A 237 17.98 0.26 -0.98
CA GLU A 237 17.87 -0.25 0.39
C GLU A 237 19.12 0.04 1.24
N VAL A 238 20.32 0.05 0.66
CA VAL A 238 21.57 0.22 1.44
C VAL A 238 21.76 1.62 2.02
N TRP A 239 21.21 2.67 1.39
CA TRP A 239 21.29 4.04 1.91
C TRP A 239 20.57 4.20 3.25
N GLY A 240 19.43 3.52 3.44
CA GLY A 240 18.72 3.52 4.71
C GLY A 240 19.60 2.99 5.85
N ILE A 241 20.31 1.90 5.59
CA ILE A 241 21.25 1.29 6.55
C ILE A 241 22.42 2.25 6.82
N PHE A 242 23.00 2.84 5.77
CA PHE A 242 24.11 3.77 5.90
C PHE A 242 23.76 4.97 6.80
N PHE A 243 22.63 5.63 6.56
CA PHE A 243 22.21 6.78 7.36
C PHE A 243 21.78 6.40 8.77
N PHE A 244 21.17 5.22 8.95
CA PHE A 244 20.82 4.72 10.27
C PHE A 244 22.08 4.49 11.13
N VAL A 245 23.11 3.83 10.60
CA VAL A 245 24.37 3.61 11.32
C VAL A 245 25.07 4.93 11.61
N LEU A 246 25.12 5.85 10.65
CA LEU A 246 25.67 7.19 10.85
C LEU A 246 24.97 7.94 11.99
N PHE A 247 23.63 7.88 12.04
CA PHE A 247 22.83 8.48 13.09
C PHE A 247 23.11 7.86 14.47
N VAL A 248 23.17 6.53 14.56
CA VAL A 248 23.48 5.82 15.80
C VAL A 248 24.90 6.17 16.30
N LEU A 249 25.89 6.24 15.41
CA LEU A 249 27.26 6.64 15.75
C LEU A 249 27.31 8.08 16.27
N MET A 250 26.58 9.00 15.63
CA MET A 250 26.49 10.38 16.07
C MET A 250 25.88 10.50 17.47
N LEU A 251 24.74 9.84 17.72
CA LEU A 251 24.11 9.83 19.05
C LEU A 251 25.01 9.19 20.11
N GLY A 252 25.60 8.04 19.81
CA GLY A 252 26.52 7.35 20.71
C GLY A 252 27.73 8.23 21.06
N ALA A 253 28.31 8.92 20.07
CA ALA A 253 29.41 9.85 20.27
C ALA A 253 29.02 11.03 21.17
N VAL A 254 27.83 11.60 21.01
CA VAL A 254 27.33 12.66 21.90
C VAL A 254 27.21 12.16 23.34
N VAL A 255 26.61 10.98 23.56
CA VAL A 255 26.47 10.38 24.89
C VAL A 255 27.83 10.12 25.54
N VAL A 256 28.79 9.60 24.77
CA VAL A 256 30.16 9.36 25.25
C VAL A 256 30.88 10.67 25.57
N ALA A 257 30.73 11.70 24.74
CA ALA A 257 31.34 13.01 24.97
C ALA A 257 30.87 13.65 26.27
N VAL A 258 29.55 13.61 26.53
CA VAL A 258 28.97 14.11 27.78
C VAL A 258 29.54 13.38 28.98
N LYS A 259 29.64 12.04 28.92
CA LYS A 259 30.24 11.22 30.00
C LYS A 259 31.73 11.53 30.21
N ARG A 260 32.46 11.83 29.14
CA ARG A 260 33.90 12.12 29.17
C ARG A 260 34.23 13.61 29.34
N LYS A 261 33.23 14.49 29.51
CA LYS A 261 33.39 15.95 29.58
C LYS A 261 34.15 16.54 28.36
N GLN A 262 33.96 15.95 27.19
CA GLN A 262 34.54 16.40 25.91
C GLN A 262 33.49 17.19 25.10
N ASN A 263 33.93 17.90 24.06
CA ASN A 263 33.00 18.60 23.15
C ASN A 263 32.19 17.57 22.32
N PRO A 264 30.85 17.54 22.46
CA PRO A 264 30.00 16.55 21.78
C PRO A 264 29.98 16.71 20.27
N ILE A 265 30.09 17.95 19.75
CA ILE A 265 30.09 18.22 18.31
C ILE A 265 31.38 17.68 17.69
N THR A 266 32.52 17.90 18.36
CA THR A 266 33.83 17.44 17.86
C THR A 266 33.93 15.91 17.86
N LEU A 267 33.46 15.24 18.91
CA LEU A 267 33.50 13.78 18.97
C LEU A 267 32.52 13.15 17.97
N ALA A 268 31.32 13.71 17.84
CA ALA A 268 30.35 13.30 16.83
C ALA A 268 30.88 13.49 15.41
N GLY A 269 31.50 14.65 15.12
CA GLY A 269 32.13 14.92 13.83
C GLY A 269 33.25 13.94 13.51
N ALA A 270 34.12 13.63 14.48
CA ALA A 270 35.21 12.67 14.31
C ALA A 270 34.70 11.24 14.07
N ALA A 271 33.69 10.79 14.83
CA ALA A 271 33.08 9.47 14.66
C ALA A 271 32.38 9.33 13.30
N SER A 272 31.59 10.33 12.90
CA SER A 272 30.91 10.38 11.60
C SER A 272 31.90 10.39 10.44
N LEU A 273 32.95 11.21 10.51
CA LEU A 273 33.98 11.29 9.46
C LEU A 273 34.77 9.98 9.34
N ALA A 274 35.05 9.31 10.46
CA ALA A 274 35.70 8.00 10.46
C ALA A 274 34.84 6.90 9.80
N TYR A 275 33.51 7.03 9.84
CA TYR A 275 32.58 6.08 9.23
C TYR A 275 32.43 6.26 7.72
N LEU A 276 32.63 7.46 7.16
CA LEU A 276 32.31 7.73 5.76
C LEU A 276 33.00 6.78 4.77
N LEU A 277 34.29 6.52 4.96
CA LEU A 277 35.08 5.68 4.04
C LEU A 277 34.75 4.18 4.20
N PRO A 278 34.77 3.58 5.42
CA PRO A 278 34.32 2.21 5.64
C PRO A 278 32.84 1.99 5.28
N GLY A 279 31.96 2.93 5.62
CA GLY A 279 30.52 2.87 5.31
C GLY A 279 30.25 2.94 3.80
N SER A 280 31.00 3.76 3.05
CA SER A 280 30.92 3.79 1.58
C SER A 280 31.45 2.50 0.96
N ALA A 281 32.51 1.91 1.52
CA ALA A 281 33.01 0.60 1.10
C ALA A 281 31.98 -0.52 1.38
N MET A 282 31.29 -0.46 2.51
CA MET A 282 30.18 -1.36 2.85
C MET A 282 29.04 -1.25 1.84
N VAL A 283 28.66 -0.03 1.45
CA VAL A 283 27.62 0.23 0.43
C VAL A 283 28.00 -0.42 -0.89
N LEU A 284 29.24 -0.21 -1.34
CA LEU A 284 29.76 -0.83 -2.57
C LEU A 284 29.77 -2.36 -2.48
N ALA A 285 30.24 -2.91 -1.35
CA ALA A 285 30.29 -4.36 -1.13
C ALA A 285 28.89 -4.97 -1.12
N PHE A 286 27.90 -4.33 -0.50
CA PHE A 286 26.51 -4.81 -0.48
C PHE A 286 25.89 -4.86 -1.88
N VAL A 287 26.22 -3.90 -2.75
CA VAL A 287 25.66 -3.83 -4.11
C VAL A 287 26.36 -4.79 -5.07
N LEU A 288 27.69 -4.83 -5.03
CA LEU A 288 28.55 -5.56 -5.98
C LEU A 288 28.86 -6.98 -5.56
N VAL A 289 28.82 -7.26 -4.26
CA VAL A 289 29.20 -8.55 -3.67
C VAL A 289 28.11 -9.03 -2.70
N PRO A 290 26.85 -9.20 -3.17
CA PRO A 290 25.69 -9.43 -2.31
C PRO A 290 25.67 -10.80 -1.62
N PHE A 291 26.52 -11.74 -2.06
CA PHE A 291 26.70 -13.06 -1.46
C PHE A 291 27.55 -13.04 -0.17
N LEU A 292 28.22 -11.92 0.13
CA LEU A 292 28.93 -11.77 1.41
C LEU A 292 27.90 -11.70 2.56
N PRO A 293 28.09 -12.48 3.64
CA PRO A 293 27.21 -12.40 4.79
C PRO A 293 27.17 -10.99 5.37
N SER A 294 25.97 -10.45 5.61
CA SER A 294 25.81 -9.06 6.07
C SER A 294 26.51 -8.81 7.42
N TRP A 295 26.54 -9.79 8.32
CA TRP A 295 27.25 -9.68 9.59
C TRP A 295 28.76 -9.46 9.41
N ALA A 296 29.38 -10.10 8.40
CA ALA A 296 30.80 -9.96 8.12
C ALA A 296 31.11 -8.57 7.56
N MET A 297 30.25 -8.05 6.67
CA MET A 297 30.36 -6.68 6.17
C MET A 297 30.20 -5.65 7.29
N ILE A 298 29.24 -5.84 8.19
CA ILE A 298 29.03 -4.94 9.34
C ILE A 298 30.25 -5.00 10.27
N ALA A 299 30.76 -6.17 10.61
CA ALA A 299 31.94 -6.32 11.45
C ALA A 299 33.17 -5.63 10.83
N ALA A 300 33.44 -5.86 9.54
CA ALA A 300 34.51 -5.19 8.80
C ALA A 300 34.34 -3.67 8.79
N THR A 301 33.11 -3.17 8.66
CA THR A 301 32.80 -1.74 8.66
C THR A 301 33.05 -1.12 10.03
N LEU A 302 32.65 -1.79 11.11
CA LEU A 302 32.90 -1.32 12.48
C LEU A 302 34.40 -1.29 12.79
N VAL A 303 35.13 -2.35 12.44
CA VAL A 303 36.59 -2.41 12.58
C VAL A 303 37.28 -1.32 11.76
N GLY A 304 36.86 -1.15 10.50
CA GLY A 304 37.38 -0.10 9.62
C GLY A 304 37.09 1.30 10.15
N THR A 305 35.90 1.53 10.72
CA THR A 305 35.51 2.81 11.33
C THR A 305 36.37 3.11 12.55
N TYR A 306 36.59 2.11 13.41
CA TYR A 306 37.49 2.26 14.55
C TYR A 306 38.93 2.52 14.12
N ALA A 307 39.45 1.79 13.12
CA ALA A 307 40.78 1.99 12.59
C ALA A 307 40.96 3.39 11.97
N MET A 308 39.97 3.86 11.21
CA MET A 308 39.91 5.22 10.68
C MET A 308 39.92 6.25 11.81
N TYR A 309 39.10 6.06 12.84
CA TYR A 309 39.10 6.93 14.01
C TYR A 309 40.46 6.92 14.73
N ALA A 310 41.14 5.78 14.84
CA ALA A 310 42.42 5.71 15.55
C ALA A 310 43.60 6.27 14.73
N GLN A 311 43.62 6.03 13.41
CA GLN A 311 44.80 6.18 12.54
C GLN A 311 44.46 6.77 11.15
N GLY A 312 43.43 7.61 11.06
CA GLY A 312 42.89 8.17 9.83
C GLY A 312 43.93 8.75 8.86
N GLY A 313 44.84 9.62 9.33
CA GLY A 313 45.87 10.21 8.48
C GLY A 313 46.80 9.18 7.84
N ARG A 314 47.21 8.15 8.60
CA ARG A 314 48.07 7.07 8.09
C ARG A 314 47.36 6.22 7.03
N ILE A 315 46.13 5.82 7.31
CA ILE A 315 45.32 4.97 6.41
C ILE A 315 45.01 5.73 5.12
N CYS A 316 44.50 6.96 5.23
CA CYS A 316 44.19 7.80 4.07
C CYS A 316 45.44 8.16 3.26
N GLY A 317 46.57 8.42 3.91
CA GLY A 317 47.86 8.69 3.25
C GLY A 317 48.37 7.48 2.46
N ALA A 318 48.30 6.28 3.04
CA ALA A 318 48.69 5.04 2.38
C ALA A 318 47.77 4.67 1.21
N LEU A 319 46.47 4.94 1.32
CA LEU A 319 45.54 4.78 0.20
C LEU A 319 45.79 5.80 -0.91
N ALA A 320 46.06 7.06 -0.55
CA ALA A 320 46.34 8.12 -1.51
C ALA A 320 47.63 7.88 -2.30
N SER A 321 48.69 7.35 -1.67
CA SER A 321 49.93 7.03 -2.38
C SER A 321 49.75 5.91 -3.41
N ARG A 322 48.87 4.94 -3.14
CA ARG A 322 48.52 3.89 -4.11
C ARG A 322 47.71 4.39 -5.30
N LEU A 323 47.00 5.51 -5.16
CA LEU A 323 46.20 6.14 -6.22
C LEU A 323 47.01 7.10 -7.10
N GLY A 324 48.28 7.36 -6.77
CA GLY A 324 49.15 8.28 -7.49
C GLY A 324 48.96 9.74 -7.08
N ASP A 325 50.06 10.50 -7.01
CA ASP A 325 50.11 11.85 -6.43
C ASP A 325 49.34 12.92 -7.21
N GLY A 326 49.06 12.67 -8.49
CA GLY A 326 48.24 13.53 -9.33
C GLY A 326 46.72 13.28 -9.25
N SER A 327 46.27 12.21 -8.57
CA SER A 327 44.86 11.85 -8.55
C SER A 327 44.03 12.80 -7.67
N THR A 328 42.90 13.26 -8.20
CA THR A 328 41.93 14.09 -7.46
C THR A 328 41.39 13.34 -6.23
N LEU A 329 41.21 12.02 -6.35
CA LEU A 329 40.78 11.15 -5.25
C LEU A 329 41.86 11.02 -4.15
N GLY A 330 43.12 10.83 -4.51
CA GLY A 330 44.23 10.78 -3.54
C GLY A 330 44.36 12.08 -2.74
N ARG A 331 44.18 13.24 -3.39
CA ARG A 331 44.14 14.54 -2.70
C ARG A 331 42.99 14.62 -1.69
N ARG A 332 41.78 14.20 -2.08
CA ARG A 332 40.60 14.18 -1.19
C ARG A 332 40.79 13.27 0.02
N LEU A 333 41.42 12.10 -0.17
CA LEU A 333 41.71 11.19 0.94
C LEU A 333 42.67 11.80 1.95
N ARG A 334 43.75 12.45 1.50
CA ARG A 334 44.70 13.12 2.40
C ARG A 334 44.03 14.23 3.22
N VAL A 335 43.16 15.02 2.57
CA VAL A 335 42.35 16.03 3.28
C VAL A 335 41.48 15.37 4.35
N LEU A 336 40.75 14.31 3.99
CA LEU A 336 39.89 13.60 4.95
C LEU A 336 40.67 13.06 6.16
N GLY A 337 41.83 12.46 5.94
CA GLY A 337 42.71 11.98 7.02
C GLY A 337 43.20 13.11 7.92
N ALA A 338 43.61 14.24 7.35
CA ALA A 338 44.05 15.42 8.09
C ALA A 338 42.92 16.05 8.93
N TRP A 339 41.70 16.12 8.39
CA TRP A 339 40.52 16.58 9.14
C TRP A 339 40.23 15.68 10.33
N LEU A 340 40.33 14.37 10.15
CA LEU A 340 40.08 13.41 11.22
C LEU A 340 41.14 13.50 12.34
N ASP A 341 42.41 13.65 11.98
CA ASP A 341 43.48 13.86 12.96
C ASP A 341 43.33 15.17 13.73
N ASN A 342 42.92 16.24 13.05
CA ASN A 342 42.66 17.55 13.67
C ASN A 342 41.52 17.48 14.69
N LEU A 343 40.39 16.87 14.32
CA LEU A 343 39.25 16.70 15.23
C LEU A 343 39.64 15.89 16.47
N ARG A 344 40.53 14.90 16.34
CA ARG A 344 41.04 14.13 17.49
C ARG A 344 42.02 14.91 18.35
N ALA A 345 42.91 15.69 17.74
CA ALA A 345 43.81 16.59 18.45
C ALA A 345 43.01 17.61 19.29
N GLY A 346 41.91 18.13 18.72
CA GLY A 346 40.97 19.01 19.43
C GLY A 346 40.33 18.37 20.66
N LEU A 347 39.98 17.08 20.59
CA LEU A 347 39.46 16.32 21.74
C LEU A 347 40.50 16.06 22.85
N ARG A 348 41.79 16.14 22.51
CA ARG A 348 42.91 16.00 23.45
C ARG A 348 43.39 17.34 24.04
N GLY A 349 42.83 18.45 23.57
CA GLY A 349 43.25 19.79 24.00
C GLY A 349 44.59 20.23 23.39
N GLU A 350 45.04 19.61 22.30
CA GLU A 350 46.28 19.99 21.63
C GLU A 350 46.12 21.35 20.92
N PRO A 351 47.11 22.27 21.00
CA PRO A 351 47.03 23.57 20.34
C PRO A 351 46.87 23.41 18.83
N GLY A 352 45.82 24.03 18.28
CA GLY A 352 45.43 23.93 16.88
C GLY A 352 44.19 23.05 16.61
N GLY A 353 43.78 22.18 17.54
CA GLY A 353 42.74 21.17 17.30
C GLY A 353 41.28 21.66 17.08
N ALA A 354 40.98 22.93 17.40
CA ALA A 354 39.68 23.56 17.12
C ALA A 354 39.79 24.77 16.17
N ALA A 355 40.95 25.44 16.14
CA ALA A 355 41.19 26.66 15.36
C ALA A 355 41.77 26.41 13.95
N SER A 356 42.23 25.19 13.64
CA SER A 356 42.93 24.88 12.38
C SER A 356 42.11 24.13 11.33
N ILE A 357 40.79 23.98 11.54
CA ILE A 357 39.89 23.26 10.62
C ILE A 357 39.98 23.85 9.19
N GLY A 358 40.17 25.17 9.05
CA GLY A 358 40.43 25.82 7.76
C GLY A 358 41.90 25.81 7.32
N ALA A 359 42.85 25.99 8.24
CA ALA A 359 44.26 26.22 7.91
C ALA A 359 44.99 24.97 7.40
N ALA A 360 44.74 23.80 8.00
CA ALA A 360 45.38 22.55 7.59
C ALA A 360 44.90 22.07 6.20
N ALA A 361 43.63 22.32 5.86
CA ALA A 361 43.05 22.02 4.55
C ALA A 361 43.62 22.93 3.45
N VAL A 362 43.84 24.21 3.76
CA VAL A 362 44.46 25.18 2.85
C VAL A 362 45.93 24.83 2.62
N GLN A 363 46.68 24.47 3.67
CA GLN A 363 48.11 24.19 3.55
C GLN A 363 48.42 22.86 2.84
N ALA A 364 47.58 21.84 3.01
CA ALA A 364 47.70 20.57 2.28
C ALA A 364 47.22 20.64 0.81
N ALA A 365 46.46 21.68 0.43
CA ALA A 365 45.90 21.86 -0.91
C ALA A 365 46.64 22.89 -1.77
N SER A 366 47.60 23.64 -1.22
CA SER A 366 48.24 24.76 -1.90
C SER A 366 49.47 24.34 -2.71
N ALA A 367 49.34 24.32 -4.05
CA ALA A 367 50.46 24.58 -4.95
C ALA A 367 50.60 26.11 -5.14
N PRO A 368 51.80 26.67 -5.35
CA PRO A 368 51.97 28.12 -5.48
C PRO A 368 51.22 28.65 -6.72
N GLY A 369 50.24 29.54 -6.51
CA GLY A 369 49.59 30.31 -7.59
C GLY A 369 48.13 29.99 -7.93
N ALA A 370 47.51 28.97 -7.33
CA ALA A 370 46.09 28.67 -7.57
C ALA A 370 45.19 29.30 -6.49
N GLN A 371 44.37 30.29 -6.87
CA GLN A 371 43.25 30.74 -6.04
C GLN A 371 42.22 29.59 -5.91
N PRO A 372 41.91 29.12 -4.68
CA PRO A 372 41.00 28.00 -4.49
C PRO A 372 39.55 28.43 -4.77
N VAL A 373 38.88 27.78 -5.72
CA VAL A 373 37.45 27.95 -6.00
C VAL A 373 36.67 26.70 -5.57
N THR A 374 35.83 26.84 -4.55
CA THR A 374 35.14 25.74 -3.86
C THR A 374 33.98 25.12 -4.67
N HIS A 375 33.54 25.77 -5.76
CA HIS A 375 32.33 25.39 -6.51
C HIS A 375 32.55 25.28 -8.04
N GLY A 376 33.78 25.05 -8.49
CA GLY A 376 34.15 24.98 -9.91
C GLY A 376 34.70 26.31 -10.45
N SER A 377 35.11 26.33 -11.72
CA SER A 377 35.68 27.52 -12.39
C SER A 377 34.62 28.49 -12.91
N ALA A 378 33.34 28.23 -12.64
CA ALA A 378 32.24 29.09 -13.05
C ALA A 378 32.33 30.45 -12.33
N ARG A 379 32.18 31.53 -13.10
CA ARG A 379 32.11 32.90 -12.60
C ARG A 379 31.04 33.67 -13.36
N TRP A 380 30.65 34.81 -12.83
CA TRP A 380 29.82 35.76 -13.56
C TRP A 380 30.53 36.20 -14.86
N GLY A 381 29.81 36.13 -15.97
CA GLY A 381 30.26 36.65 -17.25
C GLY A 381 30.30 38.18 -17.22
N THR A 382 31.29 38.76 -17.85
CA THR A 382 31.41 40.21 -18.02
C THR A 382 30.54 40.69 -19.19
N VAL A 383 30.17 41.97 -19.22
CA VAL A 383 29.42 42.56 -20.33
C VAL A 383 30.12 42.38 -21.68
N ALA A 384 31.45 42.46 -21.70
CA ALA A 384 32.26 42.25 -22.90
C ALA A 384 32.10 40.80 -23.44
N GLU A 385 32.12 39.81 -22.55
CA GLU A 385 31.94 38.40 -22.92
C GLU A 385 30.53 38.10 -23.41
N ILE A 386 29.52 38.66 -22.73
CA ILE A 386 28.11 38.54 -23.15
C ILE A 386 27.91 39.14 -24.56
N ARG A 387 28.56 40.29 -24.83
CA ARG A 387 28.53 40.92 -26.16
C ARG A 387 29.25 40.08 -27.21
N GLN A 388 30.46 39.61 -26.92
CA GLN A 388 31.24 38.76 -27.83
C GLN A 388 30.52 37.46 -28.17
N ALA A 389 29.79 36.89 -27.21
CA ALA A 389 28.95 35.71 -27.39
C ALA A 389 27.63 36.00 -28.15
N GLY A 390 27.36 37.25 -28.53
CA GLY A 390 26.20 37.62 -29.34
C GLY A 390 24.88 37.73 -28.56
N HIS A 391 24.92 37.79 -27.23
CA HIS A 391 23.72 37.87 -26.38
C HIS A 391 23.21 39.30 -26.14
N LEU A 392 23.99 40.31 -26.55
CA LEU A 392 23.56 41.72 -26.62
C LEU A 392 23.42 42.12 -28.09
N VAL A 393 22.17 42.23 -28.55
CA VAL A 393 21.84 42.45 -29.96
C VAL A 393 21.42 43.90 -30.22
N ALA A 394 21.52 44.34 -31.47
CA ALA A 394 20.99 45.64 -31.89
C ALA A 394 19.46 45.69 -31.70
N PRO A 395 18.88 46.87 -31.35
CA PRO A 395 17.44 47.05 -31.24
C PRO A 395 16.73 46.65 -32.53
N GLY A 396 15.60 45.95 -32.43
CA GLY A 396 14.78 45.57 -33.58
C GLY A 396 15.12 44.24 -34.25
N LYS A 397 16.10 43.47 -33.77
CA LYS A 397 16.33 42.06 -34.18
C LYS A 397 15.91 41.08 -33.06
N PRO A 398 14.62 40.78 -32.84
CA PRO A 398 14.23 39.73 -31.91
C PRO A 398 14.48 38.35 -32.54
N ALA A 399 15.51 37.65 -32.06
CA ALA A 399 15.80 36.26 -32.48
C ALA A 399 15.84 35.26 -31.31
N GLY A 400 15.44 35.67 -30.09
CA GLY A 400 15.50 34.81 -28.92
C GLY A 400 14.83 35.37 -27.67
N PHE A 401 14.72 34.52 -26.65
CA PHE A 401 14.12 34.85 -25.36
C PHE A 401 14.94 35.92 -24.63
N ALA A 402 14.24 36.92 -24.08
CA ALA A 402 14.79 37.83 -23.10
C ALA A 402 14.77 37.16 -21.71
N LEU A 403 15.96 36.93 -21.13
CA LEU A 403 16.08 36.20 -19.86
C LEU A 403 16.35 37.10 -18.65
N GLY A 404 16.87 38.30 -18.87
CA GLY A 404 17.18 39.24 -17.80
C GLY A 404 17.82 40.51 -18.34
N ARG A 405 17.95 41.54 -17.49
CA ARG A 405 18.66 42.77 -17.85
C ARG A 405 20.15 42.63 -17.54
N VAL A 406 20.99 43.13 -18.44
CA VAL A 406 22.44 43.18 -18.25
C VAL A 406 22.83 44.57 -17.76
N ALA A 407 23.31 44.66 -16.52
CA ALA A 407 23.77 45.92 -15.96
C ALA A 407 25.01 46.41 -16.73
N GLY A 408 25.00 47.68 -17.17
CA GLY A 408 26.10 48.29 -17.91
C GLY A 408 26.20 47.86 -19.38
N ALA A 409 25.13 47.32 -19.98
CA ALA A 409 25.12 47.07 -21.42
C ALA A 409 25.26 48.39 -22.22
N PRO A 410 26.07 48.44 -23.29
CA PRO A 410 26.34 49.67 -24.04
C PRO A 410 25.07 50.35 -24.56
N ALA A 411 25.05 51.69 -24.56
CA ALA A 411 23.98 52.47 -25.16
C ALA A 411 23.81 52.13 -26.65
N GLY A 412 22.57 51.99 -27.11
CA GLY A 412 22.25 51.60 -28.49
C GLY A 412 22.16 50.09 -28.74
N LEU A 413 22.34 49.23 -27.72
CA LEU A 413 22.03 47.80 -27.76
C LEU A 413 20.80 47.47 -26.89
N ASP A 414 20.14 46.34 -27.17
CA ASP A 414 19.12 45.80 -26.27
C ASP A 414 19.77 45.47 -24.93
N GLN A 415 19.23 46.06 -23.86
CA GLN A 415 19.73 45.93 -22.50
C GLN A 415 19.37 44.57 -21.86
N ARG A 416 18.67 43.69 -22.60
CA ARG A 416 18.27 42.35 -22.16
C ARG A 416 19.20 41.29 -22.75
N PHE A 417 19.58 40.31 -21.92
CA PHE A 417 20.28 39.11 -22.37
C PHE A 417 19.36 38.28 -23.28
N ARG A 418 19.77 38.08 -24.53
CA ARG A 418 19.04 37.32 -25.54
C ARG A 418 19.61 35.92 -25.71
N PHE A 419 18.73 34.92 -25.71
CA PHE A 419 19.13 33.53 -25.90
C PHE A 419 18.20 32.78 -26.85
N THR A 420 18.80 31.99 -27.74
CA THR A 420 18.08 31.13 -28.69
C THR A 420 18.35 29.67 -28.33
N GLY A 421 17.32 28.97 -27.88
CA GLY A 421 17.41 27.59 -27.40
C GLY A 421 16.33 27.30 -26.37
N HIS A 422 16.45 26.17 -25.69
CA HIS A 422 15.54 25.80 -24.60
C HIS A 422 15.92 26.49 -23.29
N VAL A 423 14.92 26.97 -22.56
CA VAL A 423 15.09 27.73 -21.32
C VAL A 423 14.22 27.11 -20.24
N VAL A 424 14.79 26.92 -19.04
CA VAL A 424 14.03 26.57 -17.84
C VAL A 424 14.09 27.73 -16.86
N THR A 425 12.93 28.15 -16.35
CA THR A 425 12.83 29.18 -15.31
C THR A 425 12.38 28.54 -14.01
N VAL A 426 13.25 28.56 -13.01
CA VAL A 426 12.95 28.03 -11.66
C VAL A 426 12.76 29.20 -10.72
N ALA A 427 11.56 29.35 -10.16
CA ALA A 427 11.23 30.43 -9.24
C ALA A 427 10.16 29.98 -8.23
N PRO A 428 10.25 30.38 -6.95
CA PRO A 428 9.19 30.15 -5.96
C PRO A 428 7.83 30.76 -6.36
N THR A 429 6.77 30.34 -5.67
CA THR A 429 5.45 30.98 -5.78
C THR A 429 5.52 32.45 -5.38
N GLY A 430 4.91 33.34 -6.17
CA GLY A 430 4.92 34.78 -5.92
C GLY A 430 6.17 35.53 -6.41
N SER A 431 7.23 34.86 -6.87
CA SER A 431 8.47 35.50 -7.35
C SER A 431 8.36 36.16 -8.74
N GLY A 432 7.16 36.24 -9.31
CA GLY A 432 6.93 36.98 -10.55
C GLY A 432 7.33 36.26 -11.85
N LYS A 433 7.47 34.93 -11.89
CA LYS A 433 7.84 34.18 -13.12
C LYS A 433 6.95 34.50 -14.34
N GLY A 434 5.66 34.78 -14.11
CA GLY A 434 4.73 35.18 -15.17
C GLY A 434 5.06 36.57 -15.72
N ILE A 435 5.15 37.57 -14.84
CA ILE A 435 5.37 38.99 -15.20
C ILE A 435 6.81 39.25 -15.68
N GLY A 436 7.80 38.56 -15.11
CA GLY A 436 9.22 38.79 -15.37
C GLY A 436 9.80 38.00 -16.54
N ALA A 437 9.19 36.86 -16.91
CA ALA A 437 9.71 35.99 -17.96
C ALA A 437 8.65 35.63 -19.02
N VAL A 438 7.49 35.11 -18.62
CA VAL A 438 6.50 34.57 -19.58
C VAL A 438 5.83 35.67 -20.41
N ILE A 439 5.20 36.65 -19.77
CA ILE A 439 4.45 37.72 -20.43
C ILE A 439 5.34 38.56 -21.35
N PRO A 440 6.52 39.06 -20.93
CA PRO A 440 7.38 39.85 -21.81
C PRO A 440 7.82 39.09 -23.06
N ASN A 441 8.12 37.78 -22.94
CA ASN A 441 8.51 36.97 -24.08
C ASN A 441 7.32 36.67 -25.02
N LEU A 442 6.10 36.49 -24.51
CA LEU A 442 4.92 36.32 -25.36
C LEU A 442 4.55 37.57 -26.16
N LEU A 443 4.86 38.75 -25.64
CA LEU A 443 4.65 40.04 -26.31
C LEU A 443 5.75 40.34 -27.34
N ASP A 444 6.99 39.94 -27.06
CA ASP A 444 8.17 40.27 -27.88
C ASP A 444 8.51 39.19 -28.92
N TYR A 445 8.07 37.94 -28.72
CA TYR A 445 8.37 36.84 -29.64
C TYR A 445 7.46 36.89 -30.88
N PRO A 446 8.03 37.06 -32.10
CA PRO A 446 7.24 37.25 -33.31
C PRO A 446 6.58 35.96 -33.83
N GLY A 447 7.07 34.80 -33.40
CA GLY A 447 6.61 33.50 -33.88
C GLY A 447 5.32 32.99 -33.23
N SER A 448 4.90 31.82 -33.70
CA SER A 448 3.79 31.06 -33.12
C SER A 448 4.15 30.56 -31.71
N ALA A 449 3.19 30.60 -30.80
CA ALA A 449 3.36 30.12 -29.43
C ALA A 449 2.18 29.24 -29.03
N LEU A 450 2.47 28.07 -28.44
CA LEU A 450 1.52 27.23 -27.75
C LEU A 450 1.78 27.36 -26.25
N VAL A 451 0.77 27.78 -25.49
CA VAL A 451 0.92 28.10 -24.06
C VAL A 451 -0.08 27.30 -23.25
N LEU A 452 0.41 26.49 -22.30
CA LEU A 452 -0.41 25.85 -21.29
C LEU A 452 -0.73 26.86 -20.17
N ASP A 453 -1.87 27.53 -20.28
CA ASP A 453 -2.28 28.60 -19.36
C ASP A 453 -3.46 28.16 -18.47
N VAL A 454 -3.16 27.36 -17.45
CA VAL A 454 -4.17 26.79 -16.53
C VAL A 454 -5.04 27.85 -15.85
N LYS A 455 -4.52 29.08 -15.67
CA LYS A 455 -5.24 30.19 -15.02
C LYS A 455 -5.81 31.22 -15.98
N GLY A 456 -5.46 31.18 -17.26
CA GLY A 456 -5.87 32.17 -18.26
C GLY A 456 -5.20 33.55 -18.13
N GLU A 457 -4.23 33.72 -17.23
CA GLU A 457 -3.62 35.02 -16.93
C GLU A 457 -2.73 35.52 -18.09
N ASN A 458 -2.03 34.62 -18.78
CA ASN A 458 -1.16 34.98 -19.89
C ASN A 458 -1.98 35.35 -21.13
N ALA A 459 -3.04 34.59 -21.41
CA ALA A 459 -3.97 34.88 -22.49
C ALA A 459 -4.68 36.23 -22.27
N ALA A 460 -5.17 36.49 -21.06
CA ALA A 460 -5.85 37.74 -20.72
C ALA A 460 -4.98 38.97 -20.99
N VAL A 461 -3.67 38.90 -20.71
CA VAL A 461 -2.74 40.03 -20.87
C VAL A 461 -2.20 40.15 -22.30
N THR A 462 -1.89 39.03 -22.97
CA THR A 462 -1.09 39.05 -24.21
C THR A 462 -1.90 38.84 -25.49
N ALA A 463 -3.14 38.34 -25.40
CA ALA A 463 -3.91 37.95 -26.59
C ALA A 463 -4.15 39.11 -27.56
N ARG A 464 -4.39 40.33 -27.06
CA ARG A 464 -4.56 41.50 -27.93
C ARG A 464 -3.31 41.80 -28.74
N ALA A 465 -2.15 41.94 -28.08
CA ALA A 465 -0.89 42.24 -28.74
C ALA A 465 -0.48 41.13 -29.72
N ARG A 466 -0.73 39.85 -29.36
CA ARG A 466 -0.47 38.73 -30.27
C ARG A 466 -1.39 38.71 -31.49
N ARG A 467 -2.65 39.15 -31.36
CA ARG A 467 -3.54 39.36 -32.52
C ARG A 467 -3.07 40.48 -33.44
N GLU A 468 -2.56 41.58 -32.86
CA GLU A 468 -1.97 42.69 -33.63
C GLU A 468 -0.72 42.25 -34.43
N LEU A 469 -0.01 41.21 -33.95
CA LEU A 469 1.08 40.53 -34.68
C LEU A 469 0.60 39.52 -35.74
N GLY A 470 -0.72 39.33 -35.91
CA GLY A 470 -1.30 38.43 -36.91
C GLY A 470 -1.57 36.99 -36.43
N HIS A 471 -1.39 36.70 -35.14
CA HIS A 471 -1.67 35.37 -34.57
C HIS A 471 -3.15 35.22 -34.21
N LYS A 472 -3.72 34.04 -34.49
CA LYS A 472 -5.15 33.73 -34.28
C LYS A 472 -5.41 32.97 -33.00
#